data_AF-A0A2T5BA09-F1
#
_entry.id   AF-A0A2T5BA09-F1
#
_cell.length_a   1.000
_cell.length_b   1.000
_cell.length_c   1.000
_cell.angle_alpha   90.00
_cell.angle_beta   90.00
_cell.angle_gamma   90.00
#
_symmetry.space_group_name_H-M   'P 1'
#
loop_
_entity.id
_entity.type
_entity.pdbx_description
1 polymer ?
#
loop_
_entity_poly.entity_id
_entity_poly.type
_entity_poly.pdbx_seq_one_letter_code
_entity_poly.pdbx_strand_id
1 'polypeptide(L)'
;MTVTLDRPTSTRTRDPKELLNAVQPHIEHLSINVLDSGMTLWDREVALLLRDHTMVRDMAERILGNAVMYTIGCMEHPEIHLGVGKLVDIGVHQLVLDTPVWWALCDVYNRGRYKHHAPFIERRRDGLCLRTADFLKSVGFGVDEELWAIDGTDCSPCDNKVPDSH
;
A
#
# COMPACT_ATOMS: atom_id res chain seq x y z
N MET A 1 8.75 -34.82 12.92
CA MET A 1 8.44 -33.84 11.87
C MET A 1 8.82 -32.47 12.40
N THR A 2 9.92 -31.93 11.92
CA THR A 2 10.38 -30.59 12.31
C THR A 2 9.69 -29.63 11.37
N VAL A 3 8.67 -28.92 11.85
CA VAL A 3 8.04 -27.83 11.11
C VAL A 3 9.05 -26.69 11.09
N THR A 4 9.75 -26.52 9.97
CA THR A 4 10.48 -25.29 9.67
C THR A 4 9.44 -24.18 9.54
N LEU A 5 9.33 -23.36 10.59
CA LEU A 5 8.70 -22.05 10.50
C LEU A 5 9.51 -21.25 9.49
N ASP A 6 8.97 -21.12 8.28
CA ASP A 6 9.54 -20.23 7.28
C ASP A 6 9.55 -18.83 7.87
N ARG A 7 10.74 -18.31 8.09
CA ARG A 7 10.93 -17.01 8.70
C ARG A 7 10.50 -16.01 7.62
N PRO A 8 9.45 -15.18 7.84
CA PRO A 8 9.04 -14.23 6.83
C PRO A 8 10.26 -13.41 6.43
N THR A 9 10.50 -13.32 5.13
CA THR A 9 11.61 -12.56 4.55
C THR A 9 11.57 -11.17 5.15
N SER A 10 12.49 -10.88 6.08
CA SER A 10 12.63 -9.52 6.60
C SER A 10 12.87 -8.64 5.40
N THR A 11 11.95 -7.72 5.13
CA THR A 11 12.10 -6.68 4.11
C THR A 11 13.44 -5.98 4.36
N ARG A 12 14.40 -6.19 3.46
CA ARG A 12 15.77 -5.66 3.61
C ARG A 12 15.83 -4.16 3.34
N THR A 13 14.79 -3.62 2.71
CA THR A 13 14.66 -2.24 2.30
C THR A 13 13.32 -1.68 2.78
N ARG A 14 13.30 -0.38 3.06
CA ARG A 14 12.09 0.42 3.30
C ARG A 14 11.87 1.41 2.16
N ASP A 15 12.52 1.22 1.01
CA ASP A 15 12.24 1.95 -0.21
C ASP A 15 10.97 1.39 -0.88
N PRO A 16 9.90 2.19 -1.05
CA PRO A 16 8.64 1.70 -1.60
C PRO A 16 8.75 1.24 -3.06
N LYS A 17 9.62 1.88 -3.85
CA LYS A 17 9.83 1.52 -5.26
C LYS A 17 10.52 0.18 -5.38
N GLU A 18 11.53 -0.07 -4.55
CA GLU A 18 12.18 -1.38 -4.47
C GLU A 18 11.21 -2.46 -4.00
N LEU A 19 10.42 -2.18 -2.96
CA LEU A 19 9.44 -3.14 -2.41
C LEU A 19 8.38 -3.54 -3.43
N LEU A 20 7.83 -2.58 -4.18
CA LEU A 20 6.83 -2.87 -5.21
C LEU A 20 7.45 -3.62 -6.39
N ASN A 21 8.63 -3.23 -6.86
CA ASN A 21 9.28 -3.94 -7.97
C ASN A 21 9.73 -5.36 -7.58
N ALA A 22 10.06 -5.59 -6.31
CA ALA A 22 10.49 -6.89 -5.82
C ALA A 22 9.41 -7.98 -5.94
N VAL A 23 8.12 -7.63 -6.05
CA VAL A 23 7.05 -8.63 -6.19
C VAL A 23 6.83 -9.10 -7.63
N GLN A 24 7.54 -8.53 -8.61
CA GLN A 24 7.39 -8.90 -10.02
C GLN A 24 7.53 -10.41 -10.29
N PRO A 25 8.48 -11.15 -9.67
CA PRO A 25 8.57 -12.60 -9.85
C PRO A 25 7.36 -13.40 -9.32
N HIS A 26 6.52 -12.78 -8.48
CA HIS A 26 5.33 -13.37 -7.86
C HIS A 26 4.04 -13.06 -8.63
N ILE A 27 4.13 -12.46 -9.83
CA ILE A 27 2.97 -12.21 -10.69
C ILE A 27 2.58 -13.50 -11.41
N GLU A 28 1.57 -14.20 -10.89
CA GLU A 28 1.09 -15.48 -11.43
C GLU A 28 -0.06 -15.34 -12.44
N HIS A 29 -0.72 -14.17 -12.48
CA HIS A 29 -1.94 -13.96 -13.25
C HIS A 29 -1.79 -12.80 -14.22
N LEU A 30 -2.39 -12.95 -15.42
CA LEU A 30 -2.43 -11.90 -16.45
C LEU A 30 -1.04 -11.30 -16.75
N SER A 31 0.00 -12.14 -16.72
CA SER A 31 1.41 -11.70 -16.79
C SER A 31 1.72 -10.91 -18.06
N ILE A 32 1.09 -11.24 -19.20
CA ILE A 32 1.22 -10.44 -20.43
C ILE A 32 0.72 -9.01 -20.20
N ASN A 33 -0.47 -8.84 -19.60
CA ASN A 33 -1.06 -7.53 -19.34
C ASN A 33 -0.22 -6.67 -18.37
N VAL A 34 0.50 -7.32 -17.45
CA VAL A 34 1.29 -6.64 -16.42
C VAL A 34 2.72 -6.37 -16.90
N LEU A 35 3.35 -7.33 -17.60
CA LEU A 35 4.80 -7.34 -17.82
C LEU A 35 5.24 -7.01 -19.26
N ASP A 36 4.35 -7.04 -20.25
CA ASP A 36 4.73 -6.85 -21.67
C ASP A 36 5.06 -5.39 -22.04
N SER A 37 4.73 -4.42 -21.17
CA SER A 37 4.97 -3.00 -21.41
C SER A 37 6.46 -2.59 -21.40
N GLY A 38 7.35 -3.47 -20.91
CA GLY A 38 8.76 -3.15 -20.66
C GLY A 38 8.99 -2.19 -19.48
N MET A 39 7.94 -1.83 -18.73
CA MET A 39 8.03 -1.00 -17.54
C MET A 39 8.33 -1.85 -16.31
N THR A 40 8.94 -1.22 -15.29
CA THR A 40 8.91 -1.77 -13.94
C THR A 40 7.48 -1.71 -13.38
N LEU A 41 7.15 -2.50 -12.35
CA LEU A 41 5.84 -2.43 -11.69
C LEU A 41 5.57 -1.01 -11.16
N TRP A 42 6.59 -0.37 -10.58
CA TRP A 42 6.50 1.02 -10.15
C TRP A 42 6.12 1.97 -11.29
N ASP A 43 6.84 1.94 -12.41
CA ASP A 43 6.58 2.87 -13.51
C ASP A 43 5.20 2.61 -14.15
N ARG A 44 4.75 1.36 -14.16
CA ARG A 44 3.41 0.97 -14.60
C ARG A 44 2.33 1.51 -13.68
N GLU A 45 2.44 1.35 -12.36
CA GLU A 45 1.46 1.89 -11.41
C GLU A 45 1.40 3.42 -11.45
N VAL A 46 2.56 4.09 -11.62
CA VAL A 46 2.59 5.54 -11.85
C VAL A 46 1.86 5.91 -13.14
N ALA A 47 2.05 5.15 -14.22
CA ALA A 47 1.35 5.41 -15.48
C ALA A 47 -0.17 5.22 -15.35
N LEU A 48 -0.63 4.25 -14.56
CA LEU A 48 -2.05 4.03 -14.28
C LEU A 48 -2.64 5.18 -13.43
N LEU A 49 -1.92 5.66 -12.41
CA LEU A 49 -2.32 6.86 -11.66
C LEU A 49 -2.49 8.08 -12.56
N LEU A 50 -1.52 8.32 -13.45
CA LEU A 50 -1.56 9.44 -14.39
C LEU A 50 -2.67 9.31 -15.44
N ARG A 51 -3.11 8.09 -15.75
CA ARG A 51 -4.25 7.83 -16.64
C ARG A 51 -5.57 8.21 -15.98
N ASP A 52 -5.74 7.85 -14.71
CA ASP A 52 -7.04 7.93 -14.02
C ASP A 52 -7.22 9.22 -13.22
N HIS A 53 -6.14 9.96 -12.98
CA HIS A 53 -6.17 11.18 -12.18
C HIS A 53 -5.40 12.34 -12.83
N THR A 54 -5.94 13.54 -12.67
CA THR A 54 -5.26 14.78 -13.10
C THR A 54 -4.19 15.16 -12.08
N MET A 55 -2.95 14.74 -12.32
CA MET A 55 -1.80 15.10 -11.51
C MET A 55 -0.51 15.08 -12.35
N VAL A 56 0.55 15.68 -11.82
CA VAL A 56 1.89 15.57 -12.39
C VAL A 56 2.57 14.29 -11.90
N ARG A 57 3.56 13.79 -12.65
CA ARG A 57 4.32 12.56 -12.31
C ARG A 57 4.88 12.59 -10.89
N ASP A 58 5.44 13.73 -10.47
CA ASP A 58 5.99 13.89 -9.11
C ASP A 58 4.94 13.59 -8.03
N MET A 59 3.72 14.13 -8.16
CA MET A 59 2.62 13.85 -7.24
C MET A 59 2.19 12.38 -7.29
N ALA A 60 2.14 11.77 -8.49
CA ALA A 60 1.80 10.36 -8.64
C ALA A 60 2.83 9.44 -7.94
N GLU A 61 4.12 9.74 -8.07
CA GLU A 61 5.21 9.00 -7.41
C GLU A 61 5.16 9.16 -5.89
N ARG A 62 4.89 10.37 -5.39
CA ARG A 62 4.70 10.63 -3.95
C ARG A 62 3.49 9.88 -3.38
N ILE A 63 2.35 9.90 -4.07
CA ILE A 63 1.13 9.18 -3.68
C ILE A 63 1.38 7.66 -3.68
N LEU A 64 1.94 7.12 -4.77
CA LEU A 64 2.22 5.69 -4.87
C LEU A 64 3.19 5.23 -3.78
N GLY A 65 4.25 6.00 -3.53
CA GLY A 65 5.22 5.68 -2.49
C GLY A 65 4.57 5.52 -1.12
N ASN A 66 3.75 6.48 -0.72
CA ASN A 66 3.06 6.44 0.58
C ASN A 66 1.98 5.34 0.63
N ALA A 67 1.31 5.05 -0.48
CA ALA A 67 0.37 3.94 -0.57
C ALA A 67 1.04 2.58 -0.41
N VAL A 68 2.21 2.37 -1.00
CA VAL A 68 3.01 1.16 -0.79
C VAL A 68 3.45 1.07 0.68
N MET A 69 3.97 2.15 1.28
CA MET A 69 4.35 2.14 2.71
C MET A 69 3.18 1.72 3.60
N TYR A 70 2.00 2.32 3.39
CA TYR A 70 0.78 1.98 4.11
C TYR A 70 0.39 0.51 3.93
N THR A 71 0.34 0.05 2.69
CA THR A 71 -0.05 -1.33 2.35
C THR A 71 0.87 -2.35 3.03
N ILE A 72 2.18 -2.14 2.96
CA ILE A 72 3.18 -3.00 3.62
C ILE A 72 3.03 -2.91 5.14
N GLY A 73 2.78 -1.72 5.69
CA GLY A 73 2.48 -1.52 7.11
C GLY A 73 1.29 -2.37 7.57
N CYS A 74 0.16 -2.33 6.85
CA CYS A 74 -1.02 -3.14 7.17
C CYS A 74 -0.77 -4.66 7.06
N MET A 75 0.07 -5.09 6.13
CA MET A 75 0.38 -6.51 5.91
C MET A 75 1.37 -7.06 6.96
N GLU A 76 2.41 -6.29 7.29
CA GLU A 76 3.43 -6.69 8.27
C GLU A 76 2.93 -6.57 9.72
N HIS A 77 2.07 -5.58 10.00
CA HIS A 77 1.57 -5.21 11.33
C HIS A 77 0.03 -5.23 11.42
N PRO A 78 -0.63 -6.38 11.18
CA PRO A 78 -2.10 -6.48 11.20
C PRO A 78 -2.73 -6.20 12.57
N GLU A 79 -1.94 -6.20 13.64
CA GLU A 79 -2.37 -5.83 14.98
C GLU A 79 -2.52 -4.31 15.20
N ILE A 80 -1.93 -3.50 14.31
CA ILE A 80 -1.97 -2.05 14.40
C ILE A 80 -3.09 -1.53 13.53
N HIS A 81 -3.98 -0.77 14.12
CA HIS A 81 -5.02 -0.09 13.35
C HIS A 81 -4.41 1.09 12.61
N LEU A 82 -4.34 0.99 11.29
CA LEU A 82 -3.82 2.00 10.38
C LEU A 82 -4.95 2.54 9.51
N GLY A 83 -4.81 3.79 9.05
CA GLY A 83 -5.73 4.41 8.11
C GLY A 83 -5.05 5.51 7.31
N VAL A 84 -5.57 5.78 6.12
CA VAL A 84 -5.00 6.75 5.17
C VAL A 84 -5.92 7.95 4.94
N GLY A 85 -5.31 9.09 4.62
CA GLY A 85 -6.03 10.26 4.11
C GLY A 85 -6.41 10.08 2.64
N LYS A 86 -7.31 10.93 2.12
CA LYS A 86 -7.89 10.78 0.77
C LYS A 86 -6.82 10.79 -0.33
N LEU A 87 -5.79 11.62 -0.21
CA LEU A 87 -4.71 11.68 -1.20
C LEU A 87 -3.91 10.38 -1.26
N VAL A 88 -3.49 9.82 -0.12
CA VAL A 88 -2.72 8.56 -0.10
C VAL A 88 -3.60 7.39 -0.55
N ASP A 89 -4.89 7.43 -0.22
CA ASP A 89 -5.87 6.40 -0.60
C ASP A 89 -6.09 6.28 -2.11
N ILE A 90 -5.79 7.33 -2.90
CA ILE A 90 -5.76 7.23 -4.36
C ILE A 90 -4.75 6.15 -4.80
N GLY A 91 -3.56 6.14 -4.20
CA GLY A 91 -2.54 5.14 -4.49
C GLY A 91 -2.91 3.75 -3.96
N VAL A 92 -3.57 3.68 -2.79
CA VAL A 92 -4.03 2.39 -2.25
C VAL A 92 -5.06 1.75 -3.17
N HIS A 93 -6.04 2.54 -3.63
CA HIS A 93 -7.02 2.06 -4.61
C HIS A 93 -6.37 1.63 -5.92
N GLN A 94 -5.37 2.37 -6.41
CA GLN A 94 -4.64 1.95 -7.60
C GLN A 94 -4.00 0.56 -7.42
N LEU A 95 -3.31 0.32 -6.30
CA LEU A 95 -2.71 -0.99 -6.01
C LEU A 95 -3.76 -2.11 -5.94
N VAL A 96 -4.92 -1.87 -5.32
CA VAL A 96 -6.00 -2.86 -5.21
C VAL A 96 -6.65 -3.16 -6.56
N LEU A 97 -6.79 -2.14 -7.43
CA LEU A 97 -7.39 -2.30 -8.76
C LEU A 97 -6.53 -3.14 -9.70
N ASP A 98 -5.21 -3.10 -9.57
CA ASP A 98 -4.31 -4.01 -10.29
C ASP A 98 -4.14 -5.35 -9.56
N THR A 99 -5.23 -6.12 -9.57
CA THR A 99 -5.35 -7.35 -8.75
C THR A 99 -4.20 -8.36 -8.87
N PRO A 100 -3.53 -8.59 -10.03
CA PRO A 100 -2.35 -9.45 -10.05
C PRO A 100 -1.18 -8.92 -9.20
N VAL A 101 -0.93 -7.61 -9.23
CA VAL A 101 0.08 -6.96 -8.38
C VAL A 101 -0.36 -6.98 -6.92
N TRP A 102 -1.65 -6.75 -6.63
CA TRP A 102 -2.18 -6.88 -5.27
C TRP A 102 -1.97 -8.28 -4.67
N TRP A 103 -2.22 -9.33 -5.47
CA TRP A 103 -1.97 -10.70 -5.05
C TRP A 103 -0.49 -10.98 -4.79
N ALA A 104 0.41 -10.48 -5.64
CA ALA A 104 1.84 -10.60 -5.42
C ALA A 104 2.31 -9.87 -4.14
N LEU A 105 1.76 -8.69 -3.83
CA LEU A 105 1.99 -8.00 -2.56
C LEU A 105 1.50 -8.84 -1.36
N CYS A 106 0.30 -9.41 -1.45
CA CYS A 106 -0.26 -10.29 -0.41
C CYS A 106 0.58 -11.55 -0.21
N ASP A 107 1.05 -12.18 -1.29
CA ASP A 107 1.91 -13.35 -1.24
C ASP A 107 3.20 -13.05 -0.49
N VAL A 108 3.92 -12.02 -0.93
CA VAL A 108 5.24 -11.67 -0.42
C VAL A 108 5.18 -11.09 0.99
N TYR A 109 4.24 -10.18 1.28
CA TYR A 109 4.27 -9.37 2.49
C TYR A 109 3.16 -9.69 3.50
N ASN A 110 2.07 -10.35 3.08
CA ASN A 110 0.97 -10.75 3.99
C ASN A 110 0.98 -12.24 4.33
N ARG A 111 2.14 -12.91 4.19
CA ARG A 111 2.31 -14.34 4.47
C ARG A 111 1.33 -15.20 3.65
N GLY A 112 1.16 -14.89 2.37
CA GLY A 112 0.25 -15.62 1.48
C GLY A 112 -1.24 -15.32 1.67
N ARG A 113 -1.64 -14.54 2.70
CA ARG A 113 -3.06 -14.25 2.94
C ARG A 113 -3.53 -13.11 2.06
N TYR A 114 -4.71 -13.26 1.46
CA TYR A 114 -5.36 -12.15 0.78
C TYR A 114 -5.71 -11.05 1.77
N LYS A 115 -5.34 -9.81 1.45
CA LYS A 115 -5.71 -8.62 2.21
C LYS A 115 -7.00 -8.04 1.63
N HIS A 116 -8.07 -8.06 2.42
CA HIS A 116 -9.39 -7.60 1.99
C HIS A 116 -9.56 -6.11 2.19
N HIS A 117 -9.94 -5.39 1.13
CA HIS A 117 -10.35 -3.99 1.21
C HIS A 117 -11.87 -3.90 1.30
N ALA A 118 -12.39 -3.37 2.41
CA ALA A 118 -13.83 -3.24 2.68
C ALA A 118 -14.13 -1.89 3.34
N PRO A 119 -14.25 -0.80 2.56
CA PRO A 119 -14.47 0.54 3.09
C PRO A 119 -15.86 0.71 3.72
N PHE A 120 -15.94 1.48 4.81
CA PHE A 120 -17.19 1.99 5.36
C PHE A 120 -17.72 3.20 4.58
N ILE A 121 -19.03 3.46 4.71
CA ILE A 121 -19.66 4.64 4.09
C ILE A 121 -19.26 5.92 4.83
N GLU A 122 -19.26 5.87 6.17
CA GLU A 122 -18.87 7.00 7.01
C GLU A 122 -17.36 7.05 7.17
N ARG A 123 -16.82 8.28 7.18
CA ARG A 123 -15.38 8.53 7.32
C ARG A 123 -15.04 8.90 8.76
N ARG A 124 -14.04 8.22 9.32
CA ARG A 124 -13.43 8.57 10.60
C ARG A 124 -12.67 9.88 10.53
N ARG A 125 -12.77 10.68 11.60
CA ARG A 125 -12.11 11.98 11.72
C ARG A 125 -11.44 12.22 13.07
N ASP A 126 -10.59 11.29 13.50
CA ASP A 126 -10.00 11.28 14.84
C ASP A 126 -8.46 11.41 14.85
N GLY A 127 -7.87 11.78 13.71
CA GLY A 127 -6.42 11.90 13.55
C GLY A 127 -5.67 10.57 13.35
N LEU A 128 -6.37 9.45 13.08
CA LEU A 128 -5.73 8.17 12.80
C LEU A 128 -4.69 8.23 11.68
N CYS A 129 -4.93 9.05 10.66
CA CYS A 129 -4.06 9.21 9.52
C CYS A 129 -2.69 9.77 9.93
N LEU A 130 -2.66 10.77 10.82
CA LEU A 130 -1.40 11.30 11.38
C LEU A 130 -0.68 10.24 12.22
N ARG A 131 -1.41 9.48 13.05
CA ARG A 131 -0.82 8.38 13.84
C ARG A 131 -0.28 7.26 12.97
N THR A 132 -0.90 7.02 11.81
CA THR A 132 -0.43 6.07 10.81
C THR A 132 0.90 6.54 10.20
N ALA A 133 1.01 7.81 9.84
CA ALA A 133 2.26 8.40 9.36
C ALA A 133 3.38 8.26 10.41
N ASP A 134 3.10 8.56 11.68
CA ASP A 134 4.07 8.40 12.78
C ASP A 134 4.49 6.94 12.96
N PHE A 135 3.54 6.01 12.88
CA PHE A 135 3.82 4.58 12.94
C PHE A 135 4.72 4.13 11.78
N LEU A 136 4.41 4.51 10.55
CA LEU A 136 5.19 4.16 9.35
C LEU A 136 6.63 4.68 9.46
N LYS A 137 6.84 5.89 9.98
CA LYS A 137 8.18 6.42 10.30
C LYS A 137 8.88 5.56 11.36
N SER A 138 8.16 5.15 12.41
CA SER A 138 8.73 4.34 13.49
C SER A 138 9.23 2.96 13.04
N VAL A 139 8.66 2.41 11.95
CA VAL A 139 9.09 1.15 11.33
C VAL A 139 10.06 1.34 10.16
N GLY A 140 10.54 2.57 9.95
CA GLY A 140 11.67 2.90 9.09
C GLY A 140 11.32 3.46 7.71
N PHE A 141 10.06 3.79 7.43
CA PHE A 141 9.67 4.40 6.15
C PHE A 141 9.92 5.92 6.12
N GLY A 142 10.35 6.41 4.94
CA GLY A 142 10.48 7.84 4.65
C GLY A 142 9.16 8.47 4.23
N VAL A 143 8.27 8.69 5.19
CA VAL A 143 6.91 9.21 4.96
C VAL A 143 6.91 10.67 4.45
N ASP A 144 6.02 10.98 3.50
CA ASP A 144 5.79 12.35 3.01
C ASP A 144 4.85 13.13 3.94
N GLU A 145 5.42 13.93 4.84
CA GLU A 145 4.63 14.62 5.89
C GLU A 145 3.54 15.53 5.32
N GLU A 146 3.76 16.15 4.16
CA GLU A 146 2.79 17.05 3.54
C GLU A 146 1.53 16.28 3.11
N LEU A 147 1.70 15.13 2.44
CA LEU A 147 0.58 14.30 2.02
C LEU A 147 -0.28 13.82 3.19
N TRP A 148 0.36 13.42 4.28
CA TRP A 148 -0.36 12.93 5.47
C TRP A 148 -0.98 14.06 6.31
N ALA A 149 -0.46 15.29 6.21
CA ALA A 149 -1.02 16.44 6.91
C ALA A 149 -2.28 17.01 6.23
N ILE A 150 -2.35 17.01 4.89
CA ILE A 150 -3.46 17.62 4.12
C ILE A 150 -4.83 17.04 4.53
N ASP A 151 -4.92 15.72 4.65
CA ASP A 151 -6.12 15.01 5.08
C ASP A 151 -5.94 14.38 6.47
N GLY A 152 -5.04 14.91 7.31
CA GLY A 152 -4.61 14.26 8.56
C GLY A 152 -5.73 13.99 9.56
N THR A 153 -6.84 14.74 9.46
CA THR A 153 -8.05 14.54 10.27
C THR A 153 -9.19 13.88 9.52
N ASP A 154 -9.04 13.52 8.24
CA ASP A 154 -10.08 12.97 7.37
C ASP A 154 -9.62 11.62 6.78
N CYS A 155 -9.84 10.53 7.51
CA CYS A 155 -9.44 9.21 7.04
C CYS A 155 -10.47 8.58 6.08
N SER A 156 -9.99 7.91 5.04
CA SER A 156 -10.81 7.11 4.13
C SER A 156 -10.76 5.62 4.53
N PRO A 157 -11.73 4.82 4.09
CA PRO A 157 -13.02 4.76 4.78
C PRO A 157 -12.96 3.76 5.93
N CYS A 158 -12.09 4.02 6.89
CA CYS A 158 -12.11 3.41 8.21
C CYS A 158 -13.26 4.04 9.03
N ASP A 159 -14.07 3.24 9.72
CA ASP A 159 -14.94 3.66 10.83
C ASP A 159 -14.31 3.16 12.15
N ASN A 160 -14.77 3.67 13.30
CA ASN A 160 -14.40 3.29 14.67
C ASN A 160 -14.65 1.81 15.01
N LYS A 161 -15.21 1.00 14.10
CA LYS A 161 -15.78 -0.31 14.42
C LYS A 161 -14.86 -1.51 14.21
N VAL A 162 -13.67 -1.41 13.63
CA VAL A 162 -12.78 -2.59 13.49
C VAL A 162 -11.33 -2.21 13.21
N PRO A 163 -10.36 -3.05 13.63
CA PRO A 163 -8.94 -2.86 13.32
C PRO A 163 -8.59 -2.99 11.83
N ASP A 164 -9.43 -3.69 11.05
CA ASP A 164 -9.01 -4.29 9.78
C ASP A 164 -10.02 -4.04 8.63
N SER A 165 -10.21 -2.78 8.23
CA SER A 165 -10.96 -2.43 7.00
C SER A 165 -10.11 -2.43 5.73
N HIS A 166 -8.79 -2.60 5.87
CA HIS A 166 -7.78 -2.51 4.82
C HIS A 166 -6.74 -3.57 4.99
#